data_AF-A0A1J5J6A5-F1
#
_entry.id   AF-A0A1J5J6A5-F1
#
_cell.length_a   1.000
_cell.length_b   1.000
_cell.length_c   1.000
_cell.angle_alpha   90.00
_cell.angle_beta   90.00
_cell.angle_gamma   90.00
#
_symmetry.space_group_name_H-M   'P 1'
#
loop_
_entity.id
_entity.type
_entity.pdbx_description
1 polymer ?
#
loop_
_entity_poly.entity_id
_entity_poly.type
_entity_poly.pdbx_seq_one_letter_code
_entity_poly.pdbx_strand_id
1 'polypeptide(L)'
;MRVATGKPDYFIAAIADISELKKAQRSLLALNSELESSNRELNEALATIKSISDIVPLCAWCGNSIRNEQGEWIRVEEYFEEHTDAQISHVMCPKCRENFGKESNHGS
;
A
#
# COMPACT_ATOMS: atom_id res chain seq x y z
N MET A 1 -39.72 46.65 -13.88
CA MET A 1 -40.32 47.91 -14.38
C MET A 1 -39.75 49.03 -13.50
N ARG A 2 -39.19 50.09 -14.07
CA ARG A 2 -38.64 51.25 -13.32
C ARG A 2 -39.56 52.44 -13.56
N VAL A 3 -39.92 53.18 -12.51
CA VAL A 3 -40.56 54.50 -12.65
C VAL A 3 -39.56 55.57 -13.08
N ALA A 4 -40.09 56.66 -13.64
CA ALA A 4 -39.35 57.77 -14.26
C ALA A 4 -38.25 58.42 -13.38
N THR A 5 -38.25 58.17 -12.07
CA THR A 5 -37.28 58.68 -11.09
C THR A 5 -36.14 57.69 -10.77
N GLY A 6 -36.12 56.51 -11.41
CA GLY A 6 -35.06 55.50 -11.25
C GLY A 6 -35.18 54.62 -10.00
N LYS A 7 -36.18 54.83 -9.13
CA LYS A 7 -36.44 53.95 -7.98
C LYS A 7 -37.24 52.71 -8.40
N PRO A 8 -36.93 51.53 -7.85
CA PRO A 8 -37.71 50.32 -8.11
C PRO A 8 -39.10 50.43 -7.46
N ASP A 9 -40.11 50.01 -8.21
CA ASP A 9 -41.52 50.04 -7.79
C ASP A 9 -41.85 49.03 -6.68
N TYR A 10 -41.18 47.87 -6.69
CA TYR A 10 -41.28 46.87 -5.64
C TYR A 10 -40.04 45.96 -5.63
N PHE A 11 -39.78 45.33 -4.48
CA PHE A 11 -38.84 44.22 -4.34
C PHE A 11 -39.60 42.96 -3.95
N ILE A 12 -39.36 41.87 -4.66
CA ILE A 12 -39.81 40.52 -4.26
C ILE A 12 -38.59 39.80 -3.70
N ALA A 13 -38.72 39.29 -2.48
CA ALA A 13 -37.74 38.40 -1.86
C ALA A 13 -38.44 37.09 -1.50
N ALA A 14 -37.81 35.97 -1.85
CA ALA A 14 -38.19 34.65 -1.37
C ALA A 14 -37.13 34.19 -0.37
N ILE A 15 -37.56 33.77 0.81
CA ILE A 15 -36.68 33.27 1.86
C ILE A 15 -37.05 31.80 2.07
N ALA A 16 -36.08 30.92 1.88
CA ALA A 16 -36.20 29.52 2.23
C ALA A 16 -35.38 29.25 3.50
N ASP A 17 -35.96 28.54 4.46
CA ASP A 17 -35.19 28.04 5.60
C ASP A 17 -34.35 26.85 5.15
N ILE A 18 -33.03 27.03 5.20
CA ILE A 18 -32.04 26.01 4.84
C ILE A 18 -31.24 25.52 6.05
N SER A 19 -31.72 25.79 7.26
CA SER A 19 -31.02 25.49 8.50
C SER A 19 -30.70 23.99 8.61
N GLU A 20 -31.67 23.13 8.29
CA GLU A 20 -31.51 21.68 8.33
C GLU A 20 -30.54 21.17 7.26
N LEU A 21 -30.61 21.69 6.04
CA LEU A 21 -29.67 21.36 4.97
C LEU A 21 -28.22 21.72 5.36
N LYS A 22 -28.01 22.91 5.94
CA LYS A 22 -26.69 23.35 6.40
C LYS A 22 -26.17 22.54 7.59
N LYS A 23 -27.05 22.04 8.47
CA LYS A 23 -26.66 21.13 9.56
C LYS A 23 -26.21 19.78 8.99
N ALA A 24 -27.00 19.21 8.08
CA ALA A 24 -26.65 17.97 7.40
C ALA A 24 -25.33 18.08 6.64
N GLN A 25 -25.12 19.16 5.87
CA GLN A 25 -23.86 19.39 5.15
C GLN A 25 -22.66 19.50 6.11
N ARG A 26 -22.81 20.19 7.25
CA ARG A 26 -21.75 20.28 8.26
C ARG A 26 -21.44 18.92 8.89
N SER A 27 -22.46 18.13 9.20
CA SER A 27 -22.28 16.78 9.74
C SER A 27 -21.57 15.87 8.73
N LEU A 28 -21.94 15.96 7.45
CA LEU A 28 -21.34 15.19 6.39
C LEU A 28 -19.86 15.56 6.18
N LEU A 29 -19.53 16.85 6.23
CA LEU A 29 -18.15 17.33 6.16
C LEU A 29 -17.31 16.82 7.35
N ALA A 30 -17.86 16.84 8.56
CA ALA A 30 -17.17 16.32 9.74
C ALA A 30 -16.90 14.82 9.61
N LEU A 31 -17.90 14.03 9.20
CA LEU A 31 -17.75 12.59 9.02
C LEU A 31 -16.76 12.25 7.89
N ASN A 32 -16.77 13.00 6.79
CA ASN A 32 -15.82 12.78 5.71
C ASN A 32 -14.38 13.06 6.14
N SER A 33 -14.16 14.12 6.94
CA SER A 33 -12.84 14.40 7.51
C SER A 33 -12.34 13.30 8.44
N GLU A 34 -13.24 12.72 9.26
CA GLU A 34 -12.90 11.60 10.15
C GLU A 34 -12.57 10.34 9.35
N LEU A 35 -13.39 10.03 8.34
CA LEU A 35 -13.16 8.91 7.44
C LEU A 35 -11.81 9.04 6.73
N GLU A 36 -11.48 10.24 6.24
CA GLU A 36 -10.19 10.52 5.61
C GLU A 36 -9.02 10.33 6.58
N SER A 37 -9.17 10.68 7.85
CA SER A 37 -8.14 10.46 8.87
C SER A 37 -7.90 8.97 9.09
N SER A 38 -8.98 8.22 9.36
CA SER A 38 -8.91 6.77 9.56
C SER A 38 -8.35 6.06 8.33
N ASN A 39 -8.69 6.52 7.13
CA ASN A 39 -8.15 5.96 5.89
C ASN A 39 -6.65 6.21 5.76
N ARG A 40 -6.17 7.40 6.13
CA ARG A 40 -4.72 7.68 6.17
C ARG A 40 -4.00 6.78 7.15
N GLU A 41 -4.50 6.65 8.38
CA GLU A 41 -3.91 5.80 9.41
C GLU A 41 -3.83 4.33 8.97
N LEU A 42 -4.91 3.82 8.36
CA LEU A 42 -4.93 2.46 7.80
C LEU A 42 -3.92 2.28 6.67
N ASN A 43 -3.84 3.24 5.73
CA ASN A 43 -2.87 3.16 4.64
C ASN A 43 -1.42 3.24 5.14
N GLU A 44 -1.14 4.07 6.15
CA GLU A 44 0.18 4.14 6.78
C GLU A 44 0.53 2.81 7.45
N ALA A 45 -0.40 2.22 8.19
CA ALA A 45 -0.20 0.90 8.79
C ALA A 45 0.04 -0.18 7.73
N LEU A 46 -0.73 -0.20 6.65
CA LEU A 46 -0.53 -1.13 5.53
C LEU A 46 0.81 -0.91 4.81
N ALA A 47 1.25 0.34 4.65
CA ALA A 47 2.53 0.65 4.01
C ALA A 47 3.74 0.11 4.79
N THR A 48 3.60 -0.09 6.10
CA THR A 48 4.66 -0.71 6.92
C THR A 48 4.74 -2.23 6.82
N ILE A 49 3.70 -2.88 6.27
CA ILE A 49 3.68 -4.33 6.11
C ILE A 49 4.37 -4.70 4.80
N LYS A 50 5.67 -4.94 4.87
CA LYS A 50 6.40 -5.62 3.79
C LYS A 50 6.03 -7.10 3.80
N SER A 51 5.49 -7.61 2.70
CA SER A 51 5.09 -9.01 2.59
C SER A 51 5.54 -9.63 1.29
N ILE A 52 5.84 -10.92 1.36
CA ILE A 52 6.19 -11.74 0.20
C ILE A 52 4.90 -12.15 -0.51
N SER A 53 4.91 -12.11 -1.84
CA SER A 53 3.80 -12.60 -2.67
C SER A 53 3.52 -14.08 -2.40
N ASP A 54 2.25 -14.48 -2.41
CA ASP A 54 1.81 -15.87 -2.15
C ASP A 54 2.53 -16.90 -3.05
N ILE A 55 2.93 -16.51 -4.26
CA ILE A 55 3.71 -17.33 -5.18
C ILE A 55 4.94 -16.56 -5.65
N VAL A 56 6.11 -17.07 -5.29
CA VAL A 56 7.41 -16.55 -5.72
C VAL A 56 7.95 -17.38 -6.88
N PRO A 57 8.07 -16.83 -8.10
CA PRO A 57 8.56 -17.56 -9.27
C PRO A 57 10.08 -17.78 -9.19
N LEU A 58 10.48 -18.97 -8.74
CA LEU A 58 11.88 -19.40 -8.68
C LEU A 58 12.35 -19.99 -10.01
N CYS A 59 13.64 -19.83 -10.30
CA CYS A 59 14.28 -20.46 -11.44
C CYS A 59 14.27 -21.99 -11.26
N ALA A 60 13.63 -22.71 -12.17
CA ALA A 60 13.51 -24.17 -12.12
C ALA A 60 14.86 -24.91 -12.25
N TRP A 61 15.90 -24.24 -12.76
CA TRP A 61 17.23 -24.84 -12.94
C TRP A 61 18.15 -24.62 -11.74
N CYS A 62 18.33 -23.37 -11.30
CA CYS A 62 19.29 -23.05 -10.23
C CYS A 62 18.66 -22.97 -8.84
N GLY A 63 17.35 -22.70 -8.73
CA GLY A 63 16.66 -22.50 -7.44
C GLY A 63 17.06 -21.25 -6.64
N ASN A 64 18.07 -20.51 -7.08
CA ASN A 64 18.66 -19.37 -6.33
C ASN A 64 18.34 -18.00 -6.95
N SER A 65 17.47 -17.95 -7.95
CA SER A 65 17.04 -16.72 -8.63
C SER A 65 15.52 -16.63 -8.65
N ILE A 66 14.99 -15.44 -8.38
CA ILE A 66 13.57 -15.11 -8.37
C ILE A 66 13.28 -14.14 -9.50
N ARG A 67 12.14 -14.32 -10.17
CA ARG A 67 11.66 -13.33 -11.13
C ARG A 67 10.83 -12.27 -10.39
N ASN A 68 11.29 -11.02 -10.38
CA ASN A 68 10.58 -9.92 -9.72
C ASN A 68 9.34 -9.46 -10.53
N GLU A 69 8.60 -8.48 -9.98
CA GLU A 69 7.40 -7.93 -10.62
C GLU A 69 7.68 -7.23 -11.95
N GLN A 70 8.90 -6.71 -12.14
CA GLN A 70 9.37 -6.10 -13.39
C GLN A 70 9.78 -7.14 -14.43
N GLY A 71 9.79 -8.42 -14.06
CA GLY A 71 10.13 -9.54 -14.92
C GLY A 71 11.62 -9.85 -14.99
N GLU A 72 12.45 -9.19 -14.18
CA GLU A 72 13.90 -9.37 -14.08
C GLU A 72 14.24 -10.54 -13.14
N TRP A 73 15.39 -11.18 -13.37
CA TRP A 73 15.88 -12.25 -12.50
C TRP A 73 16.89 -11.70 -11.51
N ILE A 74 16.50 -11.69 -10.23
CA ILE A 74 17.33 -11.24 -9.11
C ILE A 74 17.69 -12.41 -8.20
N ARG A 75 18.65 -12.23 -7.30
CA ARG A 75 19.00 -13.27 -6.33
C ARG A 75 17.90 -13.41 -5.27
N VAL A 76 17.80 -14.61 -4.68
CA VAL A 76 16.86 -14.84 -3.57
C VAL A 76 17.11 -13.86 -2.43
N GLU A 77 18.36 -13.58 -2.10
CA GLU A 77 18.68 -12.66 -1.01
C GLU A 77 18.17 -11.24 -1.26
N GLU A 78 18.38 -10.75 -2.48
CA GLU A 78 17.95 -9.41 -2.92
C GLU A 78 16.43 -9.27 -2.86
N TYR A 79 15.69 -10.27 -3.37
CA TYR A 79 14.22 -10.26 -3.31
C TYR A 79 13.69 -10.16 -1.87
N PHE A 80 14.26 -10.93 -0.95
CA PHE A 80 13.81 -10.94 0.45
C PHE A 80 14.21 -9.66 1.20
N GLU A 81 15.39 -9.09 0.89
CA GLU A 81 15.81 -7.79 1.44
C GLU A 81 14.90 -6.64 0.96
N GLU A 82 14.41 -6.71 -0.28
CA GLU A 82 13.47 -5.73 -0.82
C GLU A 82 12.05 -5.87 -0.24
N HIS A 83 11.58 -7.12 -0.05
CA HIS A 83 10.17 -7.42 0.28
C HIS A 83 9.93 -7.74 1.75
N THR A 84 10.96 -7.75 2.59
CA THR A 84 10.86 -7.99 4.04
C THR A 84 11.93 -7.21 4.81
N ASP A 85 11.87 -7.24 6.14
CA ASP A 85 12.98 -6.76 7.00
C ASP A 85 13.89 -7.92 7.46
N ALA A 86 13.81 -9.09 6.81
CA ALA A 86 14.60 -10.25 7.17
C ALA A 86 16.06 -10.10 6.74
N GLN A 87 16.98 -10.51 7.60
CA GLN A 87 18.39 -10.66 7.25
C GLN A 87 18.68 -12.11 6.87
N ILE A 88 19.36 -12.32 5.75
CA ILE A 88 19.70 -13.66 5.27
C ILE A 88 21.13 -14.02 5.64
N SER A 89 21.30 -15.21 6.19
CA SER A 89 22.61 -15.81 6.49
C SER A 89 22.76 -17.16 5.80
N HIS A 90 23.96 -17.45 5.30
CA HIS A 90 24.26 -18.76 4.70
C HIS A 90 24.68 -19.77 5.76
N VAL A 91 23.76 -20.64 6.15
CA VAL A 91 24.01 -21.76 7.07
C VAL A 91 23.97 -23.10 6.33
N MET A 92 24.88 -24.00 6.68
CA MET A 92 24.94 -25.35 6.09
C MET A 92 23.99 -26.30 6.85
N CYS A 93 23.03 -26.90 6.15
CA CYS A 93 22.11 -27.86 6.77
C CYS A 93 22.84 -29.17 7.15
N PRO A 94 22.29 -29.97 8.09
CA PRO A 94 22.91 -31.22 8.52
C PRO A 94 23.23 -32.20 7.37
N LYS A 95 22.35 -32.27 6.36
CA LYS A 95 22.52 -33.12 5.18
C LYS A 95 23.74 -32.70 4.34
N CYS A 96 23.87 -31.41 4.07
CA CYS A 96 25.02 -30.89 3.32
C CYS A 96 26.32 -31.10 4.09
N ARG A 97 26.30 -30.91 5.41
CA ARG A 97 27.47 -31.15 6.27
C ARG A 97 27.92 -32.62 6.25
N GLU A 98 26.97 -33.56 6.27
CA GLU A 98 27.28 -35.00 6.19
C GLU A 98 27.85 -35.38 4.81
N ASN A 99 27.31 -34.81 3.73
CA ASN A 99 27.79 -35.08 2.37
C ASN A 99 29.16 -34.46 2.09
N PHE A 100 29.44 -33.27 2.64
CA PHE A 100 30.74 -32.61 2.48
C PHE A 100 31.90 -33.49 2.94
N GLY A 101 31.74 -34.23 4.05
CA GLY A 101 32.75 -35.16 4.54
C GLY A 101 32.90 -36.45 3.72
N LYS A 102 31.93 -36.78 2.86
CA LYS A 102 31.98 -37.96 1.96
C LYS A 102 32.71 -37.64 0.66
N GLU A 103 32.56 -36.43 0.14
CA GLU A 103 33.20 -35.99 -1.12
C GLU A 103 34.68 -35.64 -0.94
N SER A 104 35.09 -35.17 0.24
CA SER A 104 36.49 -34.89 0.57
C SER A 104 37.39 -36.13 0.64
N ASN A 105 36.82 -37.34 0.62
CA ASN A 105 37.55 -38.63 0.68
C ASN A 105 37.74 -39.30 -0.70
N HIS A 106 37.39 -38.64 -1.81
CA HIS A 106 37.56 -39.17 -3.17
C HIS A 106 38.74 -38.52 -3.94
N GLY A 107 39.62 -37.81 -3.24
CA GLY A 107 40.83 -37.19 -3.77
C GLY A 107 42.09 -37.63 -3.00
N SER A 108 42.42 -38.91 -3.06
CA SER A 108 43.76 -39.47 -2.81
C SER A 108 43.96 -40.68 -3.70
#